data_AF-A0A7C6DPM8-F1
#
_entry.id   AF-A0A7C6DPM8-F1
#
_cell.length_a   1.000
_cell.length_b   1.000
_cell.length_c   1.000
_cell.angle_alpha   90.00
_cell.angle_beta   90.00
_cell.angle_gamma   90.00
#
_symmetry.space_group_name_H-M   'P 1'
#
loop_
_entity.id
_entity.type
_entity.pdbx_description
1 polymer ?
#
loop_
_entity_poly.entity_id
_entity_poly.type
_entity_poly.pdbx_seq_one_letter_code
_entity_poly.pdbx_strand_id
1 'polypeptide(L)'
;MPIPPDYTERVYAGVLGKIIGVYLGRPFEGWRYDRITAELGEIWYYVHERLGKPLIVTDDDIAGTFTFLRALPDHGNSRDLTPAQIGETWLNYLVERRTILWWGGVGNSTEHTAFMRLKSGIKAPRSGSIATNGKIIAEQIGAQIFIDGWAMVAPGDPELAADLARRAASVSHDGEAIYGAQVIAAMESQAFVEPRLDALLDTATSLIPRDSVIYRLIAELRERRAAEPDWRKAREWLAENYGYDKYTGNCHMVPNHGLIVLSLLYGDDDFQKTQMIVNTSG
;
A
#
# COMPACT_ATOMS: atom_id res chain seq x y z
N MET A 1 -18.24 -8.99 14.41
CA MET A 1 -17.60 -9.72 15.54
C MET A 1 -17.33 -8.75 16.68
N PRO A 2 -17.19 -9.20 17.95
CA PRO A 2 -16.74 -8.33 19.03
C PRO A 2 -15.30 -7.86 18.77
N ILE A 3 -15.01 -6.60 19.11
CA ILE A 3 -13.65 -6.04 19.01
C ILE A 3 -12.74 -6.79 19.99
N PRO A 4 -11.54 -7.25 19.58
CA PRO A 4 -10.60 -7.91 20.49
C PRO A 4 -10.26 -7.03 21.71
N PRO A 5 -10.09 -7.63 22.91
CA PRO A 5 -9.78 -6.86 24.11
C PRO A 5 -8.41 -6.18 24.06
N ASP A 6 -7.49 -6.71 23.24
CA ASP A 6 -6.14 -6.19 22.95
C ASP A 6 -6.10 -5.32 21.68
N TYR A 7 -7.24 -4.72 21.29
CA TYR A 7 -7.36 -3.89 20.09
C TYR A 7 -6.32 -2.76 20.04
N THR A 8 -6.11 -2.07 21.16
CA THR A 8 -5.16 -0.93 21.21
C THR A 8 -3.73 -1.39 20.94
N GLU A 9 -3.34 -2.53 21.50
CA GLU A 9 -2.02 -3.15 21.32
C GLU A 9 -1.83 -3.62 19.88
N ARG A 10 -2.86 -4.19 19.24
CA ARG A 10 -2.82 -4.60 17.83
C ARG A 10 -2.69 -3.40 16.89
N VAL A 11 -3.44 -2.33 17.13
CA VAL A 11 -3.32 -1.07 16.37
C VAL A 11 -1.92 -0.48 16.53
N TYR A 12 -1.39 -0.45 17.76
CA TYR A 12 -0.03 0.01 18.03
C TYR A 12 1.01 -0.83 17.28
N ALA A 13 0.89 -2.16 17.31
CA ALA A 13 1.79 -3.07 16.61
C ALA A 13 1.74 -2.88 15.09
N GLY A 14 0.54 -2.71 14.50
CA GLY A 14 0.38 -2.43 13.07
C GLY A 14 1.03 -1.11 12.66
N VAL A 15 0.77 -0.04 13.40
CA VAL A 15 1.41 1.27 13.20
C VAL A 15 2.94 1.18 13.32
N LEU A 16 3.43 0.49 14.35
CA LEU A 16 4.86 0.31 14.57
C LEU A 16 5.50 -0.49 13.43
N GLY A 17 4.84 -1.56 12.97
CA GLY A 17 5.28 -2.38 11.83
C GLY A 17 5.44 -1.54 10.56
N LYS A 18 4.45 -0.68 10.26
CA LYS A 18 4.53 0.26 9.13
C LYS A 18 5.73 1.19 9.25
N ILE A 19 5.92 1.83 10.40
CA ILE A 19 7.02 2.78 10.64
C ILE A 19 8.38 2.08 10.50
N ILE A 20 8.52 0.87 11.04
CA ILE A 20 9.73 0.05 10.89
C ILE A 20 9.99 -0.22 9.40
N GLY A 21 8.98 -0.64 8.64
CA GLY A 21 9.13 -0.93 7.22
C GLY A 21 9.55 0.27 6.39
N VAL A 22 8.88 1.40 6.57
CA VAL A 22 9.21 2.66 5.87
C VAL A 22 10.67 3.05 6.13
N TYR A 23 11.10 3.11 7.39
CA TYR A 23 12.46 3.54 7.71
C TYR A 23 13.54 2.51 7.35
N LEU A 24 13.20 1.24 7.22
CA LEU A 24 14.13 0.21 6.76
C LEU A 24 14.44 0.37 5.27
N GLY A 25 13.42 0.64 4.45
CA GLY A 25 13.55 0.74 2.99
C GLY A 25 14.00 2.10 2.47
N ARG A 26 13.60 3.18 3.16
CA ARG A 26 13.84 4.56 2.71
C ARG A 26 15.29 4.90 2.32
N PRO A 27 16.34 4.43 3.03
CA PRO A 27 17.71 4.82 2.70
C PRO A 27 18.14 4.44 1.28
N PHE A 28 17.51 3.46 0.64
CA PHE A 28 17.83 2.98 -0.71
C PHE A 28 16.59 2.92 -1.60
N GLU A 29 15.57 3.73 -1.29
CA GLU A 29 14.40 3.87 -2.14
C GLU A 29 14.79 4.16 -3.61
N GLY A 30 14.15 3.43 -4.53
CA GLY A 30 14.44 3.47 -5.96
C GLY A 30 15.68 2.70 -6.41
N TRP A 31 16.37 1.99 -5.51
CA TRP A 31 17.45 1.09 -5.90
C TRP A 31 16.90 -0.21 -6.46
N ARG A 32 17.52 -0.69 -7.53
CA ARG A 32 17.20 -2.00 -8.11
C ARG A 32 17.85 -3.13 -7.30
N TYR A 33 17.22 -4.30 -7.34
CA TYR A 33 17.68 -5.53 -6.69
C TYR A 33 19.16 -5.86 -6.90
N ASP A 34 19.65 -5.75 -8.14
CA ASP A 34 21.04 -6.01 -8.52
C ASP A 34 22.01 -5.08 -7.78
N ARG A 35 21.65 -3.81 -7.63
CA ARG A 35 22.42 -2.84 -6.87
C ARG A 35 22.38 -3.11 -5.36
N ILE A 36 21.20 -3.38 -4.80
CA ILE A 36 21.04 -3.65 -3.36
C ILE A 36 21.87 -4.88 -2.98
N THR A 37 21.73 -5.97 -3.72
CA THR A 37 22.46 -7.21 -3.43
C THR A 37 23.97 -7.06 -3.58
N ALA A 38 24.44 -6.30 -4.57
CA ALA A 38 25.87 -6.06 -4.79
C ALA A 38 26.51 -5.14 -3.73
N GLU A 39 25.83 -4.06 -3.32
CA GLU A 39 26.40 -3.05 -2.43
C GLU A 39 26.06 -3.26 -0.95
N LEU A 40 24.88 -3.77 -0.65
CA LEU A 40 24.34 -3.86 0.71
C LEU A 40 24.19 -5.30 1.20
N GLY A 41 23.95 -6.25 0.28
CA GLY A 41 23.58 -7.63 0.60
C GLY A 41 22.11 -7.76 0.97
N GLU A 42 21.75 -8.83 1.69
CA GLU A 42 20.42 -8.95 2.29
C GLU A 42 20.21 -7.91 3.39
N ILE A 43 19.07 -7.22 3.37
CA ILE A 43 18.74 -6.15 4.30
C ILE A 43 18.16 -6.72 5.58
N TRP A 44 19.02 -7.17 6.49
CA TRP A 44 18.62 -7.62 7.82
C TRP A 44 18.44 -6.47 8.82
N TYR A 45 19.14 -5.35 8.64
CA TYR A 45 19.08 -4.23 9.59
C TYR A 45 19.15 -2.91 8.84
N TYR A 46 18.87 -1.82 9.56
CA TYR A 46 18.95 -0.47 9.02
C TYR A 46 20.36 -0.17 8.48
N VAL A 47 20.44 0.22 7.21
CA VAL A 47 21.71 0.55 6.52
C VAL A 47 21.91 2.06 6.33
N HIS A 48 21.08 2.90 6.95
CA HIS A 48 21.08 4.35 6.78
C HIS A 48 22.46 5.00 7.05
N GLU A 49 23.18 4.56 8.09
CA GLU A 49 24.53 5.06 8.40
C GLU A 49 25.55 4.74 7.29
N ARG A 50 25.46 3.54 6.69
CA ARG A 50 26.33 3.14 5.57
C ARG A 50 26.13 4.03 4.35
N LEU A 51 24.93 4.60 4.20
CA LEU A 51 24.54 5.48 3.10
C LEU A 51 24.61 6.98 3.48
N GLY A 52 25.04 7.31 4.70
CA GLY A 52 25.08 8.69 5.19
C GLY A 52 23.72 9.40 5.20
N LYS A 53 22.63 8.64 5.40
CA LYS A 53 21.26 9.16 5.41
C LYS A 53 20.69 9.21 6.83
N PRO A 54 19.84 10.19 7.17
CA PRO A 54 19.11 10.18 8.44
C PRO A 54 18.14 8.99 8.49
N LEU A 55 18.01 8.36 9.67
CA LEU A 55 17.05 7.29 9.88
C LEU A 55 15.61 7.82 9.90
N ILE A 56 15.36 8.82 10.75
CA ILE A 56 14.02 9.38 10.99
C ILE A 56 13.88 10.69 10.24
N VAL A 57 12.85 10.73 9.40
CA VAL A 57 12.53 11.83 8.50
C VAL A 57 11.03 11.84 8.25
N THR A 58 10.50 12.98 7.83
CA THR A 58 9.10 13.08 7.41
C THR A 58 8.89 12.26 6.15
N ASP A 59 7.82 11.47 6.15
CA ASP A 59 7.52 10.47 5.14
C ASP A 59 6.04 10.51 4.80
N ASP A 60 5.73 10.38 3.52
CA ASP A 60 4.37 10.50 3.02
C ASP A 60 3.51 9.29 3.35
N ASP A 61 4.06 8.08 3.32
CA ASP A 61 3.39 6.84 3.70
C ASP A 61 2.87 6.93 5.14
N ILE A 62 3.74 7.38 6.06
CA ILE A 62 3.42 7.52 7.48
C ILE A 62 2.41 8.66 7.67
N ALA A 63 2.68 9.85 7.14
CA ALA A 63 1.84 11.02 7.39
C ALA A 63 0.43 10.89 6.76
N GLY A 64 0.35 10.30 5.57
CA GLY A 64 -0.90 10.04 4.85
C GLY A 64 -1.82 9.07 5.59
N THR A 65 -1.24 8.01 6.18
CA THR A 65 -1.97 7.00 6.98
C THR A 65 -2.80 7.62 8.10
N PHE A 66 -2.26 8.63 8.79
CA PHE A 66 -2.97 9.30 9.88
C PHE A 66 -3.85 10.46 9.41
N THR A 67 -3.36 11.24 8.45
CA THR A 67 -4.02 12.49 8.09
C THR A 67 -5.26 12.26 7.24
N PHE A 68 -5.24 11.31 6.30
CA PHE A 68 -6.42 11.05 5.47
C PHE A 68 -7.58 10.43 6.25
N LEU A 69 -7.27 9.71 7.34
CA LEU A 69 -8.27 9.15 8.24
C LEU A 69 -9.10 10.23 8.98
N ARG A 70 -8.61 11.48 9.02
CA ARG A 70 -9.35 12.64 9.59
C ARG A 70 -10.71 12.87 8.92
N ALA A 71 -10.92 12.35 7.72
CA ALA A 71 -12.22 12.40 7.05
C ALA A 71 -13.33 11.73 7.87
N LEU A 72 -13.03 10.71 8.68
CA LEU A 72 -14.02 10.10 9.57
C LEU A 72 -14.57 11.11 10.59
N PRO A 73 -13.77 11.65 11.54
CA PRO A 73 -14.29 12.57 12.54
C PRO A 73 -14.85 13.86 11.94
N ASP A 74 -14.26 14.38 10.87
CA ASP A 74 -14.71 15.63 10.22
C ASP A 74 -16.08 15.48 9.55
N HIS A 75 -16.48 14.26 9.21
CA HIS A 75 -17.80 13.92 8.65
C HIS A 75 -18.62 13.01 9.58
N GLY A 76 -18.42 13.14 10.89
CA GLY A 76 -19.29 12.54 11.92
C GLY A 76 -19.13 11.04 12.14
N ASN A 77 -17.99 10.46 11.74
CA ASN A 77 -17.68 9.02 11.78
C ASN A 77 -18.72 8.15 11.08
N SER A 78 -19.35 8.68 10.02
CA SER A 78 -20.36 7.95 9.25
C SER A 78 -19.72 6.80 8.45
N ARG A 79 -20.36 5.62 8.47
CA ARG A 79 -20.02 4.50 7.57
C ARG A 79 -20.32 4.84 6.10
N ASP A 80 -21.15 5.85 5.85
CA ASP A 80 -21.52 6.33 4.51
C ASP A 80 -20.57 7.43 3.99
N LEU A 81 -19.38 7.58 4.61
CA LEU A 81 -18.35 8.52 4.16
C LEU A 81 -18.05 8.35 2.68
N THR A 82 -18.17 9.42 1.91
CA THR A 82 -18.04 9.39 0.45
C THR A 82 -16.63 9.77 -0.03
N PRO A 83 -16.19 9.33 -1.22
CA PRO A 83 -14.93 9.78 -1.80
C PRO A 83 -14.84 11.32 -1.89
N ALA A 84 -15.94 12.00 -2.21
CA ALA A 84 -15.97 13.46 -2.29
C ALA A 84 -15.63 14.12 -0.94
N GLN A 85 -16.17 13.62 0.17
CA GLN A 85 -15.86 14.08 1.52
C GLN A 85 -14.39 13.80 1.91
N ILE A 86 -13.87 12.64 1.54
CA ILE A 86 -12.44 12.34 1.73
C ILE A 86 -11.57 13.30 0.92
N GLY A 87 -11.95 13.62 -0.33
CA GLY A 87 -11.29 14.62 -1.15
C GLY A 87 -11.40 16.06 -0.59
N GLU A 88 -12.51 16.41 0.05
CA GLU A 88 -12.65 17.69 0.77
C GLU A 88 -11.70 17.74 1.98
N THR A 89 -11.53 16.62 2.68
CA THR A 89 -10.54 16.49 3.76
C THR A 89 -9.11 16.73 3.24
N TRP A 90 -8.76 16.24 2.05
CA TRP A 90 -7.46 16.54 1.44
C TRP A 90 -7.24 18.04 1.26
N LEU A 91 -8.27 18.78 0.80
CA LEU A 91 -8.19 20.24 0.64
C LEU A 91 -8.07 20.99 1.97
N ASN A 92 -8.57 20.41 3.07
CA ASN A 92 -8.52 21.03 4.40
C ASN A 92 -7.15 20.87 5.08
N TYR A 93 -6.48 19.72 4.90
CA TYR A 93 -5.24 19.41 5.64
C TYR A 93 -3.96 19.48 4.81
N LEU A 94 -4.04 19.33 3.48
CA LEU A 94 -2.85 19.38 2.65
C LEU A 94 -2.44 20.83 2.35
N VAL A 95 -1.22 21.17 2.72
CA VAL A 95 -0.55 22.38 2.28
C VAL A 95 0.28 22.07 1.05
N GLU A 96 -0.11 22.66 -0.08
CA GLU A 96 0.54 22.48 -1.37
C GLU A 96 2.06 22.65 -1.28
N ARG A 97 2.80 21.66 -1.81
CA ARG A 97 4.28 21.62 -1.83
C ARG A 97 4.95 21.63 -0.45
N ARG A 98 4.22 21.29 0.61
CA ARG A 98 4.73 21.30 1.98
C ARG A 98 4.47 20.01 2.75
N THR A 99 3.28 19.44 2.63
CA THR A 99 2.85 18.35 3.52
C THR A 99 2.49 17.09 2.75
N ILE A 100 2.75 15.95 3.39
CA ILE A 100 2.29 14.60 3.02
C ILE A 100 2.73 14.24 1.60
N LEU A 101 2.01 14.60 0.55
CA LEU A 101 2.23 14.08 -0.79
C LEU A 101 3.67 14.21 -1.32
N TRP A 102 4.10 13.25 -2.14
CA TRP A 102 5.20 13.46 -3.05
C TRP A 102 4.83 14.48 -4.14
N TRP A 103 5.34 15.70 -4.02
CA TRP A 103 5.02 16.82 -4.94
C TRP A 103 5.77 16.76 -6.29
N GLY A 104 5.85 15.57 -6.91
CA GLY A 104 6.64 15.26 -8.11
C GLY A 104 6.14 15.86 -9.45
N GLY A 105 5.19 16.78 -9.41
CA GLY A 105 4.52 17.36 -10.58
C GLY A 105 3.25 16.63 -11.07
N VAL A 106 2.36 17.41 -11.71
CA VAL A 106 1.14 16.91 -12.36
C VAL A 106 1.49 16.03 -13.56
N GLY A 107 0.88 14.86 -13.65
CA GLY A 107 1.18 13.85 -14.67
C GLY A 107 2.40 12.99 -14.36
N ASN A 108 3.02 13.15 -13.19
CA ASN A 108 4.11 12.30 -12.70
C ASN A 108 3.78 11.66 -11.34
N SER A 109 3.31 12.47 -10.39
CA SER A 109 2.76 11.99 -9.11
C SER A 109 1.24 11.90 -9.21
N THR A 110 0.70 10.76 -8.80
CA THR A 110 -0.73 10.47 -8.83
C THR A 110 -1.49 11.35 -7.85
N GLU A 111 -1.02 11.45 -6.62
CA GLU A 111 -1.63 12.23 -5.55
C GLU A 111 -1.53 13.71 -5.83
N HIS A 112 -0.38 14.20 -6.31
CA HIS A 112 -0.24 15.60 -6.69
C HIS A 112 -1.18 15.94 -7.86
N THR A 113 -1.28 15.05 -8.85
CA THR A 113 -2.24 15.22 -9.95
C THR A 113 -3.66 15.33 -9.43
N ALA A 114 -4.08 14.37 -8.59
CA ALA A 114 -5.42 14.34 -8.01
C ALA A 114 -5.71 15.56 -7.13
N PHE A 115 -4.75 15.99 -6.31
CA PHE A 115 -4.87 17.21 -5.51
C PHE A 115 -5.11 18.44 -6.37
N MET A 116 -4.38 18.58 -7.49
CA MET A 116 -4.60 19.68 -8.43
C MET A 116 -5.96 19.57 -9.14
N ARG A 117 -6.47 18.36 -9.39
CA ARG A 117 -7.85 18.16 -9.88
C ARG A 117 -8.88 18.61 -8.87
N LEU A 118 -8.74 18.23 -7.60
CA LEU A 118 -9.60 18.65 -6.49
C LEU A 118 -9.62 20.19 -6.37
N LYS A 119 -8.44 20.82 -6.36
CA LYS A 119 -8.32 22.30 -6.32
C LYS A 119 -8.97 23.00 -7.50
N SER A 120 -9.00 22.36 -8.68
CA SER A 120 -9.68 22.88 -9.87
C SER A 120 -11.19 22.63 -9.90
N GLY A 121 -11.74 22.02 -8.84
CA GLY A 121 -13.18 21.76 -8.70
C GLY A 121 -13.64 20.39 -9.21
N ILE A 122 -12.74 19.52 -9.66
CA ILE A 122 -13.07 18.13 -10.02
C ILE A 122 -13.12 17.31 -8.74
N LYS A 123 -14.32 16.95 -8.30
CA LYS A 123 -14.52 16.15 -7.08
C LYS A 123 -14.07 14.70 -7.25
N ALA A 124 -13.66 14.08 -6.15
CA ALA A 124 -13.49 12.63 -6.09
C ALA A 124 -14.84 11.91 -6.31
N PRO A 125 -14.84 10.72 -6.95
CA PRO A 125 -13.66 9.95 -7.39
C PRO A 125 -13.09 10.39 -8.75
N ARG A 126 -13.72 11.34 -9.46
CA ARG A 126 -13.23 11.76 -10.78
C ARG A 126 -11.82 12.36 -10.73
N SER A 127 -11.44 12.98 -9.62
CA SER A 127 -10.09 13.51 -9.41
C SER A 127 -8.97 12.47 -9.56
N GLY A 128 -9.24 11.20 -9.19
CA GLY A 128 -8.29 10.09 -9.29
C GLY A 128 -8.49 9.18 -10.50
N SER A 129 -9.64 9.28 -11.16
CA SER A 129 -10.04 8.33 -12.22
C SER A 129 -9.08 8.20 -13.40
N ILE A 130 -8.99 6.98 -13.95
CA ILE A 130 -8.32 6.67 -15.23
C ILE A 130 -8.87 7.56 -16.34
N ALA A 131 -10.20 7.77 -16.37
CA ALA A 131 -10.85 8.60 -17.37
C ALA A 131 -10.33 10.05 -17.39
N THR A 132 -9.84 10.56 -16.27
CA THR A 132 -9.34 11.94 -16.16
C THR A 132 -7.82 12.03 -16.26
N ASN A 133 -7.08 11.04 -15.72
CA ASN A 133 -5.63 11.12 -15.56
C ASN A 133 -4.84 10.13 -16.44
N GLY A 134 -5.53 9.21 -17.11
CA GLY A 134 -4.93 8.10 -17.84
C GLY A 134 -4.51 6.95 -16.91
N LYS A 135 -4.37 5.76 -17.50
CA LYS A 135 -4.14 4.52 -16.76
C LYS A 135 -2.84 4.52 -15.96
N ILE A 136 -1.74 4.95 -16.61
CA ILE A 136 -0.42 4.99 -15.99
C ILE A 136 -0.44 5.82 -14.69
N ILE A 137 -1.06 7.00 -14.71
CA ILE A 137 -1.08 7.85 -13.52
C ILE A 137 -2.03 7.30 -12.46
N ALA A 138 -3.19 6.77 -12.82
CA ALA A 138 -4.16 6.33 -11.83
C ALA A 138 -3.77 5.02 -11.10
N GLU A 139 -2.87 4.21 -11.66
CA GLU A 139 -2.52 2.87 -11.14
C GLU A 139 -1.16 2.81 -10.40
N GLN A 140 -0.74 3.90 -9.75
CA GLN A 140 0.46 3.89 -8.89
C GLN A 140 0.17 3.32 -7.49
N ILE A 141 1.22 3.00 -6.72
CA ILE A 141 1.15 2.31 -5.42
C ILE A 141 0.49 3.15 -4.30
N GLY A 142 0.38 4.46 -4.49
CA GLY A 142 -0.18 5.42 -3.54
C GLY A 142 -1.48 4.99 -2.84
N ALA A 143 -2.37 4.35 -3.59
CA ALA A 143 -3.63 3.83 -3.07
C ALA A 143 -3.46 2.88 -1.87
N GLN A 144 -2.38 2.10 -1.87
CA GLN A 144 -2.11 1.07 -0.86
C GLN A 144 -1.34 1.63 0.33
N ILE A 145 -0.34 2.48 0.08
CA ILE A 145 0.57 2.96 1.14
C ILE A 145 -0.11 3.87 2.17
N PHE A 146 -1.33 4.35 1.93
CA PHE A 146 -2.08 5.18 2.88
C PHE A 146 -3.24 4.44 3.58
N ILE A 147 -3.40 3.13 3.34
CA ILE A 147 -4.67 2.46 3.60
C ILE A 147 -4.81 1.87 5.01
N ASP A 148 -3.70 1.69 5.73
CA ASP A 148 -3.64 0.94 7.00
C ASP A 148 -4.62 1.52 8.04
N GLY A 149 -4.71 2.85 8.11
CA GLY A 149 -5.62 3.54 9.03
C GLY A 149 -7.10 3.20 8.77
N TRP A 150 -7.48 2.95 7.52
CA TRP A 150 -8.84 2.55 7.13
C TRP A 150 -9.15 1.11 7.50
N ALA A 151 -8.14 0.24 7.54
CA ALA A 151 -8.28 -1.13 8.01
C ALA A 151 -8.46 -1.18 9.53
N MET A 152 -7.63 -0.41 10.25
CA MET A 152 -7.60 -0.41 11.72
C MET A 152 -8.90 0.10 12.36
N VAL A 153 -9.69 0.92 11.67
CA VAL A 153 -11.02 1.36 12.15
C VAL A 153 -12.13 0.32 11.95
N ALA A 154 -11.83 -0.78 11.27
CA ALA A 154 -12.78 -1.85 10.94
C ALA A 154 -12.26 -3.23 11.39
N PRO A 155 -11.86 -3.44 12.67
CA PRO A 155 -11.23 -4.69 13.10
C PRO A 155 -12.19 -5.89 12.98
N GLY A 156 -11.78 -6.92 12.24
CA GLY A 156 -12.59 -8.13 11.98
C GLY A 156 -13.82 -7.89 11.08
N ASP A 157 -13.85 -6.78 10.33
CA ASP A 157 -14.86 -6.43 9.33
C ASP A 157 -14.16 -6.11 7.98
N PRO A 158 -13.63 -7.14 7.28
CA PRO A 158 -12.84 -6.95 6.07
C PRO A 158 -13.65 -6.36 4.91
N GLU A 159 -14.96 -6.59 4.87
CA GLU A 159 -15.86 -5.99 3.87
C GLU A 159 -15.92 -4.47 4.04
N LEU A 160 -16.10 -3.99 5.29
CA LEU A 160 -16.06 -2.56 5.59
C LEU A 160 -14.68 -1.97 5.29
N ALA A 161 -13.61 -2.66 5.69
CA ALA A 161 -12.24 -2.19 5.45
C ALA A 161 -11.95 -2.04 3.96
N ALA A 162 -12.30 -3.04 3.14
CA ALA A 162 -12.14 -3.00 1.69
C ALA A 162 -12.98 -1.87 1.05
N ASP A 163 -14.20 -1.64 1.52
CA ASP A 163 -15.03 -0.57 0.96
C ASP A 163 -14.55 0.84 1.37
N LEU A 164 -14.12 1.03 2.62
CA LEU A 164 -13.47 2.27 3.06
C LEU A 164 -12.19 2.53 2.26
N ALA A 165 -11.37 1.49 2.08
CA ALA A 165 -10.15 1.55 1.29
C ALA A 165 -10.43 1.94 -0.17
N ARG A 166 -11.43 1.31 -0.80
CA ARG A 166 -11.87 1.63 -2.16
C ARG A 166 -12.27 3.11 -2.29
N ARG A 167 -13.05 3.62 -1.33
CA ARG A 167 -13.51 5.02 -1.33
C ARG A 167 -12.34 5.98 -1.13
N ALA A 168 -11.44 5.70 -0.19
CA ALA A 168 -10.26 6.52 0.09
C ALA A 168 -9.28 6.54 -1.08
N ALA A 169 -8.93 5.37 -1.63
CA ALA A 169 -8.05 5.24 -2.78
C ALA A 169 -8.62 5.96 -4.01
N SER A 170 -9.94 5.91 -4.23
CA SER A 170 -10.60 6.55 -5.39
C SER A 170 -10.48 8.08 -5.45
N VAL A 171 -10.01 8.72 -4.37
CA VAL A 171 -9.71 10.16 -4.37
C VAL A 171 -8.58 10.48 -5.36
N SER A 172 -7.58 9.61 -5.46
CA SER A 172 -6.38 9.83 -6.29
C SER A 172 -6.08 8.72 -7.29
N HIS A 173 -6.61 7.52 -7.09
CA HIS A 173 -6.28 6.32 -7.85
C HIS A 173 -7.53 5.66 -8.43
N ASP A 174 -7.33 4.72 -9.35
CA ASP A 174 -8.40 3.94 -9.98
C ASP A 174 -7.83 2.61 -10.53
N GLY A 175 -8.68 1.70 -10.98
CA GLY A 175 -8.26 0.40 -11.54
C GLY A 175 -7.54 -0.51 -10.54
N GLU A 176 -6.44 -1.13 -10.97
CA GLU A 176 -5.70 -2.11 -10.16
C GLU A 176 -5.12 -1.52 -8.86
N ALA A 177 -4.88 -0.21 -8.81
CA ALA A 177 -4.46 0.47 -7.58
C ALA A 177 -5.54 0.41 -6.48
N ILE A 178 -6.82 0.50 -6.85
CA ILE A 178 -7.90 0.33 -5.87
C ILE A 178 -7.92 -1.10 -5.36
N TYR A 179 -7.80 -2.10 -6.25
CA TYR A 179 -7.85 -3.50 -5.84
C TYR A 179 -6.68 -3.89 -4.91
N GLY A 180 -5.47 -3.40 -5.17
CA GLY A 180 -4.32 -3.59 -4.26
C GLY A 180 -4.58 -3.00 -2.87
N ALA A 181 -5.16 -1.80 -2.80
CA ALA A 181 -5.53 -1.16 -1.53
C ALA A 181 -6.63 -1.93 -0.78
N GLN A 182 -7.63 -2.45 -1.49
CA GLN A 182 -8.69 -3.27 -0.89
C GLN A 182 -8.13 -4.57 -0.29
N VAL A 183 -7.20 -5.22 -1.00
CA VAL A 183 -6.57 -6.45 -0.51
C VAL A 183 -5.84 -6.20 0.82
N ILE A 184 -4.97 -5.20 0.86
CA ILE A 184 -4.20 -4.89 2.07
C ILE A 184 -5.12 -4.51 3.22
N ALA A 185 -6.12 -3.64 2.99
CA ALA A 185 -7.03 -3.23 4.04
C ALA A 185 -7.88 -4.39 4.59
N ALA A 186 -8.34 -5.29 3.72
CA ALA A 186 -9.07 -6.49 4.13
C ALA A 186 -8.20 -7.44 4.95
N MET A 187 -6.95 -7.67 4.53
CA MET A 187 -6.00 -8.52 5.27
C MET A 187 -5.71 -7.95 6.66
N GLU A 188 -5.38 -6.66 6.74
CA GLU A 188 -5.09 -5.99 8.01
C GLU A 188 -6.29 -6.02 8.97
N SER A 189 -7.49 -5.71 8.46
CA SER A 189 -8.73 -5.80 9.25
C SER A 189 -8.98 -7.22 9.77
N GLN A 190 -8.83 -8.22 8.91
CA GLN A 190 -9.07 -9.62 9.27
C GLN A 190 -8.01 -10.17 10.23
N ALA A 191 -6.77 -9.67 10.18
CA ALA A 191 -5.66 -10.07 11.06
C ALA A 191 -5.92 -9.79 12.56
N PHE A 192 -6.92 -8.95 12.89
CA PHE A 192 -7.37 -8.77 14.28
C PHE A 192 -7.97 -10.05 14.88
N VAL A 193 -8.48 -10.96 14.06
CA VAL A 193 -9.21 -12.16 14.50
C VAL A 193 -8.74 -13.47 13.85
N GLU A 194 -7.95 -13.41 12.77
CA GLU A 194 -7.42 -14.57 12.06
C GLU A 194 -5.90 -14.44 11.86
N PRO A 195 -5.08 -15.34 12.43
CA PRO A 195 -3.62 -15.25 12.30
C PRO A 195 -3.06 -15.88 11.02
N ARG A 196 -3.81 -16.73 10.30
CA ARG A 196 -3.25 -17.51 9.18
C ARG A 196 -3.25 -16.71 7.89
N LEU A 197 -2.06 -16.49 7.32
CA LEU A 197 -1.87 -15.75 6.06
C LEU A 197 -2.76 -16.26 4.91
N ASP A 198 -2.86 -17.57 4.71
CA ASP A 198 -3.69 -18.12 3.64
C ASP A 198 -5.17 -17.73 3.78
N ALA A 199 -5.69 -17.73 5.01
CA ALA A 199 -7.08 -17.33 5.29
C ALA A 199 -7.29 -15.82 5.09
N LEU A 200 -6.27 -15.01 5.41
CA LEU A 200 -6.28 -13.56 5.12
C LEU A 200 -6.32 -13.30 3.62
N LEU A 201 -5.49 -14.00 2.84
CA LEU A 201 -5.46 -13.88 1.38
C LEU A 201 -6.76 -14.38 0.73
N ASP A 202 -7.33 -15.49 1.20
CA ASP A 202 -8.62 -16.00 0.72
C ASP A 202 -9.74 -14.98 0.97
N THR A 203 -9.76 -14.38 2.16
CA THR A 203 -10.72 -13.32 2.52
C THR A 203 -10.57 -12.12 1.61
N ALA A 204 -9.35 -11.58 1.50
CA ALA A 204 -9.07 -10.36 0.74
C ALA A 204 -9.33 -10.52 -0.76
N THR A 205 -8.93 -11.65 -1.36
CA THR A 205 -9.16 -11.91 -2.79
C THR A 205 -10.62 -12.14 -3.13
N SER A 206 -11.47 -12.51 -2.17
CA SER A 206 -12.92 -12.61 -2.37
C SER A 206 -13.61 -11.25 -2.55
N LEU A 207 -12.95 -10.15 -2.17
CA LEU A 207 -13.48 -8.79 -2.17
C LEU A 207 -13.07 -7.96 -3.39
N ILE A 208 -12.34 -8.56 -4.34
CA ILE A 208 -11.91 -7.92 -5.59
C ILE A 208 -12.38 -8.73 -6.82
N PRO A 209 -12.43 -8.13 -8.02
CA PRO A 209 -12.83 -8.86 -9.23
C PRO A 209 -11.86 -10.00 -9.57
N ARG A 210 -12.39 -11.19 -9.89
CA ARG A 210 -11.60 -12.38 -10.22
C ARG A 210 -10.79 -12.26 -11.50
N ASP A 211 -11.18 -11.36 -12.39
CA ASP A 211 -10.50 -11.06 -13.65
C ASP A 211 -9.43 -9.95 -13.52
N SER A 212 -9.33 -9.31 -12.35
CA SER A 212 -8.30 -8.31 -12.07
C SER A 212 -6.88 -8.89 -12.13
N VAL A 213 -5.92 -8.01 -12.42
CA VAL A 213 -4.49 -8.35 -12.41
C VAL A 213 -4.05 -8.71 -10.99
N ILE A 214 -4.48 -7.94 -9.99
CA ILE A 214 -4.14 -8.19 -8.57
C ILE A 214 -4.61 -9.56 -8.11
N TYR A 215 -5.85 -9.98 -8.43
CA TYR A 215 -6.34 -11.32 -8.07
C TYR A 215 -5.46 -12.41 -8.67
N ARG A 216 -5.13 -12.30 -9.96
CA ARG A 216 -4.31 -13.28 -10.68
C ARG A 216 -2.89 -13.35 -10.14
N LEU A 217 -2.27 -12.19 -9.90
CA LEU A 217 -0.94 -12.05 -9.33
C LEU A 217 -0.84 -12.79 -7.98
N ILE A 218 -1.82 -12.59 -7.09
CA ILE A 218 -1.85 -13.27 -5.78
C ILE A 218 -1.98 -14.79 -5.96
N ALA A 219 -2.87 -15.24 -6.85
CA ALA A 219 -3.07 -16.66 -7.12
C ALA A 219 -1.79 -17.32 -7.66
N GLU A 220 -1.16 -16.72 -8.67
CA GLU A 220 0.07 -17.25 -9.27
C GLU A 220 1.25 -17.23 -8.29
N LEU A 221 1.36 -16.22 -7.41
CA LEU A 221 2.38 -16.21 -6.35
C LEU A 221 2.17 -17.32 -5.31
N ARG A 222 0.93 -17.65 -4.95
CA ARG A 222 0.62 -18.78 -4.05
C ARG A 222 0.98 -20.12 -4.70
N GLU A 223 0.65 -20.31 -5.98
CA GLU A 223 1.08 -21.47 -6.75
C GLU A 223 2.61 -21.57 -6.83
N ARG A 224 3.29 -20.43 -7.02
CA ARG A 224 4.75 -20.37 -7.06
C ARG A 224 5.37 -20.78 -5.73
N ARG A 225 4.86 -20.27 -4.62
CA ARG A 225 5.28 -20.65 -3.26
C ARG A 225 5.12 -22.14 -3.00
N ALA A 226 4.07 -22.78 -3.54
CA ALA A 226 3.88 -24.22 -3.40
C ALA A 226 4.92 -25.06 -4.17
N ALA A 227 5.47 -24.53 -5.27
CA ALA A 227 6.37 -25.26 -6.16
C ALA A 227 7.86 -24.91 -5.99
N GLU A 228 8.19 -23.70 -5.52
CA GLU A 228 9.55 -23.18 -5.43
C GLU A 228 9.81 -22.58 -4.04
N PRO A 229 10.67 -23.18 -3.19
CA PRO A 229 10.94 -22.67 -1.85
C PRO A 229 11.90 -21.45 -1.83
N ASP A 230 12.66 -21.20 -2.90
CA ASP A 230 13.57 -20.05 -2.96
C ASP A 230 12.87 -18.77 -3.42
N TRP A 231 12.73 -17.81 -2.49
CA TRP A 231 12.09 -16.52 -2.75
C TRP A 231 12.79 -15.73 -3.86
N ARG A 232 14.09 -15.94 -4.09
CA ARG A 232 14.86 -15.23 -5.13
C ARG A 232 14.36 -15.59 -6.52
N LYS A 233 14.12 -16.88 -6.75
CA LYS A 233 13.55 -17.38 -8.02
C LYS A 233 12.10 -16.94 -8.21
N ALA A 234 11.33 -16.87 -7.12
CA ALA A 234 9.99 -16.31 -7.17
C ALA A 234 10.01 -14.81 -7.50
N ARG A 235 10.98 -14.07 -6.98
CA ARG A 235 11.19 -12.63 -7.25
C ARG A 235 11.65 -12.38 -8.68
N GLU A 236 12.54 -13.21 -9.21
CA GLU A 236 12.93 -13.20 -10.62
C GLU A 236 11.70 -13.43 -11.51
N TRP A 237 10.91 -14.46 -11.22
CA TRP A 237 9.66 -14.72 -11.93
C TRP A 237 8.67 -13.54 -11.83
N LEU A 238 8.53 -12.94 -10.65
CA LEU A 238 7.66 -11.77 -10.47
C LEU A 238 8.14 -10.59 -11.33
N ALA A 239 9.45 -10.32 -11.35
CA ALA A 239 10.02 -9.28 -12.21
C ALA A 239 9.81 -9.59 -13.71
N GLU A 240 9.94 -10.86 -14.11
CA GLU A 240 9.75 -11.30 -15.49
C GLU A 240 8.29 -11.24 -15.96
N ASN A 241 7.31 -11.43 -15.07
CA ASN A 241 5.88 -11.52 -15.45
C ASN A 241 5.08 -10.27 -15.09
N TYR A 242 5.51 -9.53 -14.06
CA TYR A 242 4.82 -8.37 -13.49
C TYR A 242 5.73 -7.15 -13.28
N GLY A 243 6.92 -7.13 -13.89
CA GLY A 243 7.87 -6.03 -13.78
C GLY A 243 7.44 -4.71 -14.45
N TYR A 244 8.25 -3.69 -14.21
CA TYR A 244 8.05 -2.32 -14.72
C TYR A 244 8.16 -2.19 -16.25
N ASP A 245 8.67 -3.20 -16.95
CA ASP A 245 8.64 -3.28 -18.41
C ASP A 245 7.22 -3.49 -18.96
N LYS A 246 6.32 -4.06 -18.15
CA LYS A 246 4.90 -4.31 -18.47
C LYS A 246 3.99 -3.30 -17.78
N TYR A 247 4.31 -2.97 -16.53
CA TYR A 247 3.53 -2.07 -15.67
C TYR A 247 4.31 -0.78 -15.43
N THR A 248 4.13 0.19 -16.33
CA THR A 248 4.94 1.41 -16.39
C THR A 248 4.48 2.47 -15.39
N GLY A 249 5.36 3.40 -15.05
CA GLY A 249 5.13 4.45 -14.05
C GLY A 249 6.32 4.60 -13.12
N ASN A 250 6.23 5.51 -12.18
CA ASN A 250 7.30 5.74 -11.20
C ASN A 250 7.31 4.65 -10.11
N CYS A 251 6.12 4.21 -9.70
CA CYS A 251 5.91 3.25 -8.62
C CYS A 251 4.58 2.51 -8.85
N HIS A 252 4.46 1.77 -9.96
CA HIS A 252 3.19 1.15 -10.35
C HIS A 252 2.68 0.14 -9.31
N MET A 253 1.37 0.09 -9.06
CA MET A 253 0.76 -0.78 -8.04
C MET A 253 1.21 -2.24 -8.16
N VAL A 254 1.00 -2.84 -9.34
CA VAL A 254 1.13 -4.29 -9.57
C VAL A 254 2.51 -4.87 -9.16
N PRO A 255 3.67 -4.40 -9.68
CA PRO A 255 4.97 -4.93 -9.27
C PRO A 255 5.21 -4.82 -7.76
N ASN A 256 4.85 -3.67 -7.16
CA ASN A 256 5.08 -3.44 -5.73
C ASN A 256 4.16 -4.27 -4.84
N HIS A 257 2.88 -4.39 -5.20
CA HIS A 257 1.94 -5.27 -4.51
C HIS A 257 2.42 -6.72 -4.54
N GLY A 258 2.95 -7.15 -5.70
CA GLY A 258 3.57 -8.46 -5.86
C GLY A 258 4.72 -8.70 -4.89
N LEU A 259 5.57 -7.70 -4.64
CA LEU A 259 6.67 -7.80 -3.68
C LEU A 259 6.19 -7.96 -2.23
N ILE A 260 5.09 -7.29 -1.85
CA ILE A 260 4.48 -7.47 -0.52
C ILE A 260 3.91 -8.87 -0.38
N VAL A 261 3.15 -9.35 -1.36
CA VAL A 261 2.55 -10.69 -1.31
C VAL A 261 3.64 -11.76 -1.32
N LEU A 262 4.67 -11.59 -2.14
CA LEU A 262 5.84 -12.47 -2.17
C LEU A 262 6.54 -12.49 -0.82
N SER A 263 6.82 -11.34 -0.21
CA SER A 263 7.53 -11.31 1.08
C SER A 263 6.72 -11.96 2.19
N LEU A 264 5.40 -11.76 2.24
CA LEU A 264 4.51 -12.42 3.19
C LEU A 264 4.51 -13.95 3.00
N LEU A 265 4.38 -14.41 1.76
CA LEU A 265 4.37 -15.84 1.44
C LEU A 265 5.70 -16.52 1.76
N TYR A 266 6.83 -15.81 1.60
CA TYR A 266 8.17 -16.34 1.83
C TYR A 266 8.78 -16.01 3.19
N GLY A 267 8.08 -15.19 3.97
CA GLY A 267 8.48 -14.75 5.30
C GLY A 267 8.33 -15.79 6.39
N ASP A 268 7.59 -16.88 6.15
CA ASP A 268 7.36 -17.98 7.10
C ASP A 268 6.80 -17.52 8.46
N ASP A 269 5.92 -16.51 8.45
CA ASP A 269 5.36 -15.86 9.65
C ASP A 269 6.43 -15.23 10.57
N ASP A 270 7.63 -14.98 10.03
CA ASP A 270 8.71 -14.26 10.70
C ASP A 270 8.78 -12.81 10.17
N PHE A 271 8.52 -11.86 11.07
CA PHE A 271 8.52 -10.43 10.74
C PHE A 271 9.86 -9.97 10.17
N GLN A 272 10.98 -10.38 10.78
CA GLN A 272 12.32 -9.97 10.39
C GLN A 272 12.70 -10.53 9.01
N LYS A 273 12.35 -11.79 8.74
CA LYS A 273 12.55 -12.44 7.45
C LYS A 273 11.69 -11.80 6.36
N THR A 274 10.42 -11.52 6.65
CA THR A 274 9.50 -10.81 5.74
C THR A 274 10.08 -9.45 5.35
N GLN A 275 10.55 -8.69 6.35
CA GLN A 275 11.20 -7.40 6.16
C GLN A 275 12.48 -7.53 5.33
N MET A 276 13.32 -8.53 5.59
CA MET A 276 14.51 -8.77 4.79
C MET A 276 14.16 -9.04 3.32
N ILE A 277 13.18 -9.89 3.05
CA ILE A 277 12.80 -10.24 1.66
C ILE A 277 12.31 -9.01 0.91
N VAL A 278 11.34 -8.27 1.47
CA VAL A 278 10.76 -7.11 0.77
C VAL A 278 11.80 -6.02 0.52
N ASN A 279 12.65 -5.72 1.50
CA ASN A 279 13.66 -4.66 1.38
C ASN A 279 14.86 -5.06 0.51
N THR A 280 15.17 -6.35 0.40
CA THR A 280 16.22 -6.83 -0.51
C THR A 280 15.73 -6.86 -1.96
N SER A 281 14.42 -6.99 -2.19
CA SER A 281 13.85 -7.30 -3.51
C SER A 281 13.90 -6.17 -4.55
N GLY A 282 14.20 -4.94 -4.11
CA GLY A 282 14.35 -3.74 -4.95
C GLY A 282 13.03 -3.14 -5.40
#